data_AF-A0A2R6ADT6-F1
#
_entry.id   AF-A0A2R6ADT6-F1
#
_cell.length_a   1.000
_cell.length_b   1.000
_cell.length_c   1.000
_cell.angle_alpha   90.00
_cell.angle_beta   90.00
_cell.angle_gamma   90.00
#
_symmetry.space_group_name_H-M   'P 1'
#
loop_
_entity.id
_entity.type
_entity.pdbx_description
1 polymer ?
#
loop_
_entity_poly.entity_id
_entity_poly.type
_entity_poly.pdbx_seq_one_letter_code
_entity_poly.pdbx_strand_id
1 'polypeptide(L)' 'MSIAKQLLEELETNEEVRKLFLSKMVVRIAEEPTLRLTLLHSLLTEVATKHDLEVTKYDVNKRIDDLNKRIDDV' A
#
# COMPACT_ATOMS: atom_id res chain seq x y z
N MET A 1 25.29 -15.45 24.82
CA MET A 1 24.15 -15.10 23.95
C MET A 1 24.63 -15.07 22.50
N SER A 2 23.82 -15.48 21.52
CA SER A 2 24.24 -15.47 20.11
C SER A 2 24.25 -14.04 19.55
N ILE A 3 25.23 -13.72 18.71
CA ILE A 3 25.33 -12.42 18.01
C ILE A 3 24.05 -12.13 17.23
N ALA A 4 23.45 -13.14 16.59
CA ALA A 4 22.21 -12.97 15.85
C ALA A 4 21.02 -12.58 16.75
N LYS A 5 20.96 -13.13 17.98
CA LYS A 5 19.91 -12.76 18.94
C LYS A 5 20.11 -11.34 19.47
N GLN A 6 21.36 -10.99 19.80
CA GLN A 6 21.69 -9.64 20.24
C GLN A 6 21.35 -8.58 19.19
N LEU A 7 21.63 -8.86 17.91
CA LEU A 7 21.25 -7.97 16.81
C LEU A 7 19.73 -7.77 16.74
N LEU A 8 18.94 -8.85 16.88
CA LEU A 8 17.48 -8.74 16.86
C LEU A 8 16.97 -7.91 18.04
N GLU A 9 17.49 -8.13 19.24
CA GLU A 9 17.15 -7.34 20.44
C GLU A 9 17.49 -5.85 20.25
N GLU A 10 18.66 -5.54 19.67
CA GLU A 10 19.06 -4.16 19.38
C GLU A 10 18.15 -3.52 18.31
N LEU A 11 17.76 -4.26 17.26
CA LEU A 11 16.84 -3.76 16.23
C LEU A 11 15.43 -3.51 16.79
N GLU A 12 14.98 -4.29 17.76
CA GLU A 12 13.68 -4.09 18.43
C GLU A 12 13.71 -2.86 19.36
N THR A 13 14.75 -2.74 20.17
CA THR A 13 14.80 -1.77 21.27
C THR A 13 15.39 -0.41 20.88
N ASN A 14 16.27 -0.35 19.87
CA ASN A 14 16.95 0.89 19.48
C ASN A 14 16.46 1.39 18.11
N GLU A 15 15.73 2.51 18.13
CA GLU A 15 15.17 3.11 16.93
C GLU A 15 16.22 3.63 15.94
N GLU A 16 17.32 4.22 16.42
CA GLU A 16 18.38 4.74 15.55
C GLU A 16 19.08 3.60 14.81
N VAL A 17 19.38 2.51 15.50
CA VAL A 17 19.98 1.30 14.92
C VAL A 17 19.04 0.70 13.89
N ARG A 18 17.74 0.58 14.22
CA ARG A 18 16.72 0.09 13.29
C ARG A 18 16.62 0.96 12.03
N LYS A 19 16.57 2.27 12.17
CA LYS A 19 16.54 3.21 11.03
C LYS A 19 17.78 3.10 10.16
N LEU A 20 18.96 3.01 10.77
CA LEU A 20 20.23 2.86 10.06
C LEU A 20 20.31 1.51 9.32
N PHE A 21 19.82 0.44 9.94
CA PHE A 21 19.78 -0.88 9.32
C PHE A 21 18.84 -0.89 8.10
N LEU A 22 17.63 -0.38 8.27
CA LEU A 22 16.64 -0.29 7.20
C LEU A 22 17.10 0.59 6.04
N SER A 23 17.75 1.73 6.29
CA SER A 23 18.24 2.61 5.22
C SER A 23 19.30 1.94 4.34
N LYS A 24 20.13 1.05 4.92
CA LYS A 24 21.09 0.24 4.16
C LYS A 24 20.43 -0.87 3.35
N MET A 25 19.27 -1.36 3.77
CA MET A 25 18.54 -2.44 3.12
C MET A 25 17.59 -1.96 2.02
N VAL A 26 16.97 -0.79 2.20
CA VAL A 26 15.91 -0.26 1.33
C VAL A 26 16.27 -0.27 -0.15
N VAL A 27 17.49 0.17 -0.49
CA VAL A 27 17.93 0.23 -1.89
C VAL A 27 18.01 -1.17 -2.49
N ARG A 28 18.57 -2.13 -1.76
CA ARG A 28 18.69 -3.53 -2.21
C ARG A 28 17.35 -4.23 -2.30
N ILE A 29 16.43 -3.95 -1.37
CA ILE A 29 15.07 -4.46 -1.39
C ILE A 29 14.33 -3.95 -2.64
N ALA A 30 14.52 -2.68 -2.99
CA ALA A 30 13.93 -2.10 -4.18
C ALA A 30 14.58 -2.62 -5.48
N GLU A 31 15.87 -2.99 -5.47
CA GLU A 31 16.57 -3.52 -6.64
C GLU A 31 16.25 -5.00 -6.91
N GLU A 32 16.02 -5.80 -5.85
CA GLU A 32 15.72 -7.22 -5.97
C GLU A 32 14.26 -7.43 -6.48
N PRO A 33 14.07 -8.10 -7.64
CA PRO A 33 12.76 -8.19 -8.28
C PRO A 33 11.67 -8.87 -7.44
N THR A 34 12.01 -9.92 -6.68
CA THR A 34 11.05 -10.74 -5.93
C THR A 34 10.49 -9.98 -4.72
N LEU A 35 11.35 -9.31 -3.97
CA LEU A 35 11.04 -8.47 -2.82
C LEU A 35 10.28 -7.24 -3.28
N ARG A 36 10.71 -6.61 -4.38
CA ARG A 36 9.96 -5.50 -5.00
C ARG A 36 8.55 -5.92 -5.38
N LEU A 37 8.37 -7.08 -6.02
CA LEU A 37 7.04 -7.59 -6.38
C LEU A 37 6.20 -7.93 -5.15
N THR A 38 6.80 -8.52 -4.11
CA THR A 38 6.12 -8.81 -2.84
C THR A 38 5.59 -7.54 -2.19
N LEU A 39 6.43 -6.50 -2.11
CA LEU A 39 6.04 -5.19 -1.57
C LEU A 39 4.95 -4.52 -2.40
N LEU A 40 5.06 -4.57 -3.74
CA LEU A 40 4.01 -4.04 -4.60
C LEU A 40 2.68 -4.79 -4.40
N HIS A 41 2.72 -6.12 -4.26
CA HIS A 41 1.53 -6.91 -4.02
C HIS A 41 0.87 -6.55 -2.69
N SER A 42 1.64 -6.43 -1.60
CA SER A 42 1.09 -6.05 -0.29
C SER A 42 0.51 -4.64 -0.29
N LEU A 43 1.12 -3.70 -1.03
CA LEU A 43 0.58 -2.35 -1.15
C LEU A 43 -0.70 -2.32 -1.99
N LEU A 44 -0.74 -3.06 -3.10
CA LEU A 44 -1.91 -3.12 -3.99
C LEU A 44 -3.16 -3.69 -3.31
N THR A 45 -3.01 -4.55 -2.30
CA THR A 45 -4.16 -5.06 -1.53
C THR A 45 -4.79 -4.03 -0.58
N GLU A 46 -4.08 -2.94 -0.27
CA GLU A 46 -4.52 -1.95 0.74
C GLU A 46 -4.91 -0.60 0.13
N VAL A 47 -4.68 -0.39 -1.16
CA VAL A 47 -4.93 0.90 -1.83
C VAL A 47 -6.04 0.83 -2.86
N ALA A 48 -6.92 1.84 -2.85
CA ALA A 48 -7.85 2.04 -3.95
C ALA A 48 -7.05 2.39 -5.22
N THR A 49 -7.26 1.61 -6.27
CA THR A 49 -6.63 1.86 -7.56
C THR A 49 -7.40 2.92 -8.34
N LYS A 50 -6.77 3.48 -9.37
CA LYS A 50 -7.44 4.40 -10.30
C LYS A 50 -8.68 3.74 -10.94
N HIS A 51 -8.61 2.45 -11.22
CA HIS A 51 -9.72 1.70 -11.79
C HIS A 51 -10.93 1.67 -10.84
N ASP A 52 -10.70 1.42 -9.56
CA ASP A 52 -11.76 1.41 -8.54
C ASP A 52 -12.49 2.76 -8.46
N LEU A 53 -11.73 3.85 -8.60
CA LEU A 53 -12.29 5.20 -8.65
C LEU A 53 -13.10 5.47 -9.93
N GLU A 54 -12.63 4.98 -11.08
CA GLU A 54 -13.34 5.11 -12.36
C GLU A 54 -14.68 4.35 -12.33
N VAL A 55 -14.69 3.12 -11.81
CA VAL A 55 -15.91 2.32 -11.60
C VAL A 55 -16.88 3.05 -10.68
N THR A 56 -16.40 3.51 -9.53
CA THR A 56 -17.23 4.25 -8.56
C THR A 56 -17.83 5.52 -9.17
N LYS A 57 -17.02 6.29 -9.92
CA LYS A 57 -17.47 7.51 -10.61
C LYS A 57 -18.57 7.20 -11.63
N TYR A 58 -18.40 6.14 -12.40
CA TYR A 58 -19.39 5.71 -13.39
C TYR A 58 -20.73 5.35 -12.71
N ASP A 59 -20.69 4.55 -11.65
CA ASP A 59 -21.89 4.14 -10.92
C ASP A 59 -22.61 5.33 -10.28
N VAL A 60 -21.85 6.27 -9.70
CA VAL A 60 -22.42 7.51 -9.14
C VAL A 60 -23.12 8.34 -10.23
N ASN A 61 -22.46 8.56 -11.37
CA ASN A 61 -23.05 9.33 -12.46
C ASN A 61 -24.33 8.68 -12.99
N LYS A 62 -24.32 7.36 -13.18
CA LYS A 62 -25.49 6.62 -13.63
C LYS A 62 -26.67 6.77 -12.66
N ARG A 63 -26.40 6.69 -11.35
CA ARG A 63 -27.45 6.89 -10.32
C ARG A 63 -28.00 8.31 -10.32
N ILE A 64 -27.14 9.32 -10.55
CA ILE A 64 -27.59 10.71 -10.69
C ILE A 64 -28.48 10.85 -11.93
N ASP A 65 -28.07 10.30 -13.06
CA ASP A 65 -28.84 10.35 -14.31
C ASP A 65 -30.21 9.66 -14.16
N ASP A 66 -30.25 8.51 -13.49
CA ASP A 66 -31.49 7.78 -13.21
C ASP A 66 -32.42 8.56 -12.25
N LEU A 67 -31.85 9.27 -11.27
CA LEU A 67 -32.64 10.14 -10.38
C LEU A 67 -33.20 11.36 -11.12
N ASN A 68 -32.41 12.01 -11.96
CA ASN A 68 -32.84 13.17 -12.74
C ASN A 68 -34.01 12.82 -13.66
N LYS A 69 -33.93 11.70 -14.40
CA LYS A 69 -35.03 11.22 -15.24
C LYS A 69 -36.34 11.02 -14.46
N ARG A 70 -36.25 10.43 -13.26
CA ARG A 70 -37.42 10.22 -12.40
C ARG A 70 -38.03 11.51 -11.88
N ILE A 71 -37.22 12.56 -11.71
CA ILE A 71 -37.72 13.89 -11.32
C ILE A 71 -38.42 14.55 -12.51
N ASP A 72 -37.83 14.44 -13.71
CA ASP A 72 -38.41 15.00 -14.94
C ASP A 72 -39.74 14.32 -15.33
N ASP A 73 -39.94 13.07 -14.94
CA ASP A 73 -41.17 12.30 -15.17
C ASP A 73 -42.32 12.62 -14.17
N VAL A 74 -42.12 13.52 -13.19
CA VAL A 74 -43.09 13.91 -12.13
C VAL A 74 -43.59 15.34 -12.33
#